data_AF-A0A3P7NPP9-F1
#
_entry.id   AF-A0A3P7NPP9-F1
#
_cell.length_a   1.000
_cell.length_b   1.000
_cell.length_c   1.000
_cell.angle_alpha   90.00
_cell.angle_beta   90.00
_cell.angle_gamma   90.00
#
_symmetry.space_group_name_H-M   'P 1'
#
loop_
_entity.id
_entity.type
_entity.pdbx_description
1 polymer ?
#
loop_
_entity_poly.entity_id
_entity_poly.type
_entity_poly.pdbx_seq_one_letter_code
_entity_poly.pdbx_strand_id
1 'polypeptide(L)' 'MTATVGRYRRFSALVAAGNGQGVCGIGRGKSVTMRAALKRAKHRAFLNLMSFNLRENRT' A
#
# COMPACT_ATOMS: atom_id res chain seq x y z
N MET A 1 4.89 22.49 -4.55
CA MET A 1 5.79 23.61 -4.22
C MET A 1 5.25 24.23 -2.95
N THR A 2 6.07 24.44 -1.92
CA THR A 2 5.69 25.18 -0.70
C THR A 2 6.29 26.57 -0.76
N ALA A 3 5.60 27.56 -0.18
CA ALA A 3 6.06 28.96 -0.19
C ALA A 3 7.44 29.14 0.48
N THR A 4 7.72 28.36 1.53
CA THR A 4 8.95 28.52 2.34
C THR A 4 10.10 27.60 1.92
N VAL A 5 9.80 26.40 1.40
CA VAL A 5 10.81 25.34 1.17
C VAL A 5 10.93 24.97 -0.32
N GLY A 6 10.06 25.51 -1.18
CA GLY A 6 10.06 25.19 -2.61
C GLY A 6 9.66 23.73 -2.89
N ARG A 7 10.54 22.96 -3.55
CA ARG A 7 10.24 21.58 -3.95
C ARG A 7 10.49 20.62 -2.79
N TYR A 8 9.44 20.36 -2.03
CA TYR A 8 9.48 19.41 -0.91
C TYR A 8 9.27 17.95 -1.37
N ARG A 9 10.28 17.09 -1.18
CA ARG A 9 10.21 15.68 -1.56
C ARG A 9 9.40 14.86 -0.56
N ARG A 10 8.50 14.01 -1.08
CA ARG A 10 7.81 12.96 -0.31
C ARG A 10 7.92 11.63 -1.04
N PHE A 11 7.91 10.56 -0.28
CA PHE A 11 7.83 9.20 -0.82
C PHE A 11 6.38 8.77 -0.94
N SER A 12 6.06 8.16 -2.06
CA SER A 12 4.83 7.40 -2.28
C SER A 12 5.18 5.93 -2.39
N ALA A 13 4.50 5.09 -1.62
CA ALA A 13 4.59 3.64 -1.70
C ALA A 13 3.23 3.06 -2.06
N LEU A 14 3.22 2.13 -3.00
CA LEU A 14 2.10 1.25 -3.31
C LEU A 14 2.49 -0.15 -2.84
N VAL A 15 1.64 -0.80 -2.06
CA VAL A 15 1.91 -2.10 -1.45
C VAL A 15 0.71 -3.01 -1.66
N ALA A 16 0.96 -4.23 -2.13
CA ALA A 16 -0.01 -5.32 -2.10
C ALA A 16 0.34 -6.25 -0.94
N ALA A 17 -0.67 -6.68 -0.19
CA ALA A 17 -0.56 -7.66 0.88
C ALA A 17 -1.57 -8.78 0.61
N GLY A 18 -1.18 -10.03 0.78
CA GLY A 18 -2.08 -11.16 0.60
C GLY A 18 -1.63 -12.36 1.42
N ASN A 19 -2.56 -13.27 1.68
CA ASN A 19 -2.33 -14.49 2.46
C ASN A 19 -2.07 -15.74 1.58
N GLY A 20 -2.05 -15.60 0.25
CA GLY A 20 -1.87 -16.71 -0.68
C GLY A 20 -3.09 -17.63 -0.82
N GLN A 21 -4.20 -17.35 -0.13
CA GLN A 21 -5.43 -18.14 -0.12
C GLN A 21 -6.60 -17.36 -0.74
N GLY A 22 -6.31 -16.59 -1.79
CA GLY A 22 -7.32 -15.79 -2.49
C GLY A 22 -7.73 -14.50 -1.77
N VAL A 23 -7.10 -14.11 -0.66
CA VAL A 23 -7.35 -12.80 -0.06
C VAL A 23 -6.14 -11.90 -0.33
N CYS A 24 -6.38 -10.78 -1.02
CA CYS A 24 -5.36 -9.79 -1.29
C CYS A 24 -5.92 -8.37 -1.14
N GLY A 25 -5.08 -7.44 -0.70
CA GLY A 25 -5.46 -6.04 -0.54
C GLY A 25 -4.34 -5.13 -1.01
N ILE A 26 -4.72 -3.98 -1.54
CA ILE A 26 -3.79 -2.98 -2.07
C ILE A 26 -3.93 -1.70 -1.26
N GLY A 27 -2.79 -1.14 -0.86
CA GLY A 27 -2.72 0.06 -0.05
C GLY A 27 -1.68 1.03 -0.59
N ARG A 28 -2.04 2.32 -0.61
CA ARG A 28 -1.12 3.41 -0.97
C ARG A 28 -0.84 4.29 0.22
N GLY A 29 0.43 4.59 0.47
CA GLY A 29 0.90 5.46 1.54
C GLY A 29 1.79 6.57 0.99
N LYS A 30 1.70 7.76 1.60
CA LYS A 30 2.62 8.88 1.33
C LYS A 30 3.16 9.44 2.63
N SER A 31 4.45 9.72 2.68
CA SER A 31 5.11 10.33 3.84
C SER A 31 6.43 10.99 3.46
N VAL A 32 7.00 11.75 4.38
CA VAL A 32 8.33 12.38 4.25
C VAL A 32 9.44 11.34 4.26
N THR A 33 9.28 10.29 5.08
CA THR A 33 10.22 9.18 5.18
C THR A 33 9.66 7.92 4.53
N MET A 34 10.53 7.14 3.89
CA MET A 34 10.14 5.91 3.19
C MET A 34 9.52 4.88 4.13
N ARG A 35 10.11 4.66 5.32
CA ARG A 35 9.58 3.71 6.32
C ARG A 35 8.15 4.06 6.75
N ALA A 36 7.86 5.34 6.98
CA ALA A 36 6.52 5.78 7.35
C ALA A 36 5.51 5.63 6.18
N ALA A 37 5.95 5.90 4.95
CA ALA A 37 5.11 5.69 3.76
C ALA A 37 4.74 4.20 3.60
N LEU A 38 5.71 3.31 3.77
CA LEU A 38 5.49 1.85 3.74
C LEU A 38 4.58 1.37 4.87
N LYS A 39 4.79 1.82 6.12
CA LYS A 39 3.92 1.45 7.25
C LYS A 39 2.47 1.84 6.99
N ARG A 40 2.23 3.06 6.50
CA ARG A 40 0.89 3.55 6.12
C ARG A 40 0.30 2.77 4.95
N ALA A 41 1.10 2.46 3.93
CA ALA A 41 0.67 1.67 2.78
C ALA A 41 0.26 0.25 3.19
N LYS A 42 1.07 -0.42 4.01
CA LYS A 42 0.79 -1.76 4.57
C LYS A 42 -0.51 -1.77 5.37
N HIS A 43 -0.68 -0.84 6.32
CA HIS A 43 -1.89 -0.78 7.13
C HIS A 43 -3.16 -0.60 6.26
N ARG A 44 -3.09 0.24 5.22
CA ARG A 44 -4.21 0.41 4.28
C ARG A 44 -4.46 -0.84 3.44
N ALA A 45 -3.42 -1.56 3.04
CA ALA A 45 -3.56 -2.81 2.28
C ALA A 45 -4.31 -3.87 3.11
N PHE A 46 -4.06 -3.94 4.42
CA PHE A 46 -4.77 -4.85 5.32
C PHE A 46 -6.23 -4.45 5.63
N LEU A 47 -6.56 -3.17 5.52
CA LEU A 47 -7.95 -2.71 5.67
C LEU A 47 -8.77 -2.94 4.40
N ASN A 48 -8.15 -2.85 3.23
CA ASN A 48 -8.80 -2.98 1.92
C ASN A 48 -8.56 -4.37 1.32
N LEU A 49 -8.95 -5.42 2.04
CA LEU A 49 -8.85 -6.79 1.56
C LEU A 49 -10.00 -7.10 0.60
N MET A 50 -9.66 -7.73 -0.51
CA MET A 50 -10.56 -8.29 -1.50
C MET A 50 -10.38 -9.80 -1.54
N SER A 51 -11.49 -10.53 -1.55
CA SER A 51 -11.50 -11.97 -1.76
C SER A 51 -11.62 -12.28 -3.26
N PHE A 52 -10.78 -13.19 -3.71
CA PHE A 52 -10.72 -13.73 -5.05
C PHE A 52 -11.07 -15.22 -4.93
N ASN A 53 -12.08 -15.63 -5.68
CA ASN A 53 -12.43 -17.04 -5.78
C ASN A 53 -11.43 -17.72 -6.72
N LEU A 54 -10.44 -18.39 -6.12
CA LEU A 54 -9.48 -19.21 -6.84
C LEU A 54 -10.07 -20.60 -7.02
N ARG A 55 -10.22 -21.03 -8.27
CA ARG A 55 -10.51 -22.41 -8.65
C ARG A 55 -9.24 -23.24 -8.42
N GLU A 56 -9.37 -24.30 -7.62
CA GLU A 56 -8.27 -25.20 -7.25
C GLU A 56 -7.04 -24.47 -6.65
N ASN A 57 -7.25 -23.35 -5.95
CA ASN A 57 -6.18 -22.49 -5.41
C ASN A 57 -5.16 -22.01 -6.47
N ARG A 58 -5.54 -22.00 -7.76
CA ARG A 58 -4.60 -21.73 -8.86
C ARG A 58 -5.11 -20.72 -9.88
N THR A 59 -6.39 -20.75 -10.24
CA THR A 59 -6.98 -19.89 -11.30
C THR A 59 -8.31 -19.31 -10.88
#